data_AF-A0A917XRF7-F1
#
_entry.id   AF-A0A917XRF7-F1
#
_cell.length_a   1.000
_cell.length_b   1.000
_cell.length_c   1.000
_cell.angle_alpha   90.00
_cell.angle_beta   90.00
_cell.angle_gamma   90.00
#
_symmetry.space_group_name_H-M   'P 1'
#
loop_
_entity.id
_entity.type
_entity.pdbx_description
1 polymer ?
#
loop_
_entity_poly.entity_id
_entity_poly.type
_entity_poly.pdbx_seq_one_letter_code
_entity_poly.pdbx_strand_id
1 'polypeptide(L)'
;MGAEQDTKIYSRDDAVIGIESGIRNQYWVEKEDLSEKVIAATILIEDHHFYEHHGFDFIRIGGAIIKNIRSGSLREGASTITQQLARNLYLTHEKTWIRKLKEAFYTVRLEMHYTKDEILEGYLNTIYYGHGAYGIEAASEYFFGKPQTDLSYAETAMLVGIPKGPTYYSPFNNEANAEARKELILKRLWQEKIIDDATYHTAIREKLEYRTDKDEGREEFAGHFQDMAVKEAAAILGVTEQLIRAGGYELYTTIDETVQEQVETAMKEIIPETTELEAGVFSVDIHSGEVLALAGGRSYQASEFNRVRNAFRMPGSSFKPFLYYAALENGFTPLTKLMSEPTTFRLENGNVYEPGNFNHYYAYGPITLAEAIALSDNVYAVRTGLQLGIERFIDTAQIFGFEKELPAVPSLALGTASVTLEELVTAYGMLGNGGKELETYTIRKITDKNGQVLYERKSSNGRQVLNEQTSFILTQLLTGIFEPKLNGYMPVTGSPISHHLTRLYAGKSGTTEADNWMIGYSPSVVTGVWTGYDDHRVITAVQETTYAKEIWARVMEKAHEGEQQENFPIPDGVVGVPIDLETGLRATPYCGESLMMYFKKGTEPVDYCEPTIAPEQEDNDDGFFKKWFQLLFE
;
A
#
# COMPACT_ATOMS: atom_id res chain seq x y z
N MET A 1 -12.23 -28.03 25.35
CA MET A 1 -11.63 -26.75 24.90
C MET A 1 -12.40 -25.63 25.59
N GLY A 2 -11.73 -24.61 26.14
CA GLY A 2 -12.44 -23.53 26.86
C GLY A 2 -13.28 -22.69 25.90
N ALA A 3 -14.41 -22.17 26.35
CA ALA A 3 -15.27 -21.30 25.53
C ALA A 3 -14.43 -20.14 24.97
N GLU A 4 -14.29 -20.10 23.64
CA GLU A 4 -13.66 -19.00 22.91
C GLU A 4 -14.51 -17.74 23.11
N GLN A 5 -13.82 -16.61 23.30
CA GLN A 5 -14.44 -15.30 23.53
C GLN A 5 -14.03 -14.36 22.40
N ASP A 6 -14.93 -13.48 22.00
CA ASP A 6 -14.67 -12.54 20.92
C ASP A 6 -13.50 -11.61 21.27
N THR A 7 -12.56 -11.47 20.33
CA THR A 7 -11.51 -10.45 20.42
C THR A 7 -12.07 -9.12 19.96
N LYS A 8 -11.79 -8.06 20.71
CA LYS A 8 -12.28 -6.71 20.40
C LYS A 8 -11.13 -5.84 19.93
N ILE A 9 -11.39 -5.04 18.90
CA ILE A 9 -10.46 -4.07 18.35
C ILE A 9 -10.98 -2.68 18.67
N TYR A 10 -10.13 -1.89 19.31
CA TYR A 10 -10.43 -0.55 19.80
C TYR A 10 -9.67 0.51 19.01
N SER A 11 -10.31 1.64 18.73
CA SER A 11 -9.68 2.80 18.12
C SER A 11 -8.68 3.49 19.06
N ARG A 12 -8.07 4.58 18.59
CA ARG A 12 -7.22 5.42 19.44
C ARG A 12 -7.97 6.05 20.63
N ASP A 13 -9.28 6.28 20.46
CA ASP A 13 -10.20 6.86 21.45
C ASP A 13 -10.96 5.82 22.27
N ASP A 14 -10.49 4.56 22.23
CA ASP A 14 -11.05 3.41 22.95
C ASP A 14 -12.52 3.07 22.56
N ALA A 15 -12.96 3.46 21.36
CA ALA A 15 -14.21 2.99 20.78
C ALA A 15 -14.01 1.62 20.12
N VAL A 16 -15.01 0.73 20.19
CA VAL A 16 -14.92 -0.59 19.54
C VAL A 16 -15.20 -0.42 18.05
N ILE A 17 -14.18 -0.69 17.23
CA ILE A 17 -14.25 -0.61 15.77
C ILE A 17 -14.44 -1.98 15.10
N GLY A 18 -14.08 -3.04 15.83
CA GLY A 18 -14.06 -4.40 15.31
C GLY A 18 -14.34 -5.42 16.40
N ILE A 19 -15.07 -6.47 16.05
CA ILE A 19 -15.26 -7.64 16.89
C ILE A 19 -14.91 -8.86 16.05
N GLU A 20 -13.74 -9.41 16.34
CA GLU A 20 -13.30 -10.70 15.82
C GLU A 20 -14.03 -11.76 16.62
N SER A 21 -15.13 -12.25 16.06
CA SER A 21 -15.68 -13.51 16.54
C SER A 21 -14.64 -14.58 16.24
N GLY A 22 -14.19 -15.32 17.25
CA GLY A 22 -13.62 -16.64 17.01
C GLY A 22 -14.62 -17.53 16.25
N ILE A 23 -14.33 -18.82 16.09
CA ILE A 23 -15.38 -19.74 15.65
C ILE A 23 -16.49 -19.60 16.68
N ARG A 24 -17.60 -18.92 16.35
CA ARG A 24 -18.69 -18.76 17.30
C ARG A 24 -19.02 -20.16 17.77
N ASN A 25 -19.23 -20.37 19.06
CA ASN A 25 -19.67 -21.67 19.57
C ASN A 25 -20.97 -22.16 18.86
N GLN A 26 -21.67 -21.27 18.14
CA GLN A 26 -22.81 -21.59 17.28
C GLN A 26 -22.43 -22.30 15.95
N TYR A 27 -21.19 -22.18 15.48
CA TYR A 27 -20.69 -22.79 14.24
C TYR A 27 -19.72 -23.95 14.47
N TRP A 28 -19.35 -24.24 15.73
CA TRP A 28 -18.65 -25.50 16.03
C TRP A 28 -19.64 -26.65 15.87
N VAL A 29 -19.34 -27.58 14.96
CA VAL A 29 -20.16 -28.75 14.70
C VAL A 29 -19.43 -29.99 15.21
N GLU A 30 -20.07 -30.73 16.11
CA GLU A 30 -19.56 -32.01 16.61
C GLU A 30 -19.48 -33.03 15.47
N LYS A 31 -18.57 -34.00 15.59
CA LYS A 31 -18.29 -34.98 14.55
C LYS A 31 -19.54 -35.69 14.01
N GLU A 32 -20.52 -35.94 14.86
CA GLU A 32 -21.77 -36.64 14.58
C GLU A 32 -22.74 -35.80 13.72
N ASP A 33 -22.67 -34.47 13.82
CA ASP A 33 -23.54 -33.53 13.10
C ASP A 33 -22.92 -33.07 11.77
N LEU A 34 -21.65 -33.38 11.52
CA LEU A 34 -20.97 -33.09 10.25
C LEU A 34 -21.53 -33.92 9.09
N SER A 35 -21.79 -33.25 7.97
CA SER A 35 -22.32 -33.86 6.74
C SER A 35 -21.37 -34.92 6.20
N GLU A 36 -21.91 -36.13 5.96
CA GLU A 36 -21.14 -37.22 5.35
C GLU A 36 -20.53 -36.82 3.99
N LYS A 37 -21.23 -35.95 3.24
CA LYS A 37 -20.77 -35.40 1.96
C LYS A 37 -19.48 -34.59 2.15
N VAL A 38 -19.46 -33.70 3.15
CA VAL A 38 -18.32 -32.85 3.49
C VAL A 38 -17.15 -33.71 3.95
N ILE A 39 -17.40 -34.66 4.85
CA ILE A 39 -16.37 -35.56 5.37
C ILE A 39 -15.71 -36.34 4.23
N ALA A 40 -16.51 -37.01 3.40
CA ALA A 40 -16.02 -37.84 2.30
C ALA A 40 -15.22 -37.02 1.27
N ALA A 41 -15.74 -35.85 0.89
CA ALA A 41 -15.05 -34.96 -0.05
C ALA A 41 -13.74 -34.41 0.53
N THR A 42 -13.73 -33.99 1.79
CA THR A 42 -12.54 -33.44 2.46
C THR A 42 -11.44 -34.49 2.55
N ILE A 43 -11.76 -35.70 3.04
CA ILE A 43 -10.79 -36.80 3.15
C ILE A 43 -10.23 -37.14 1.77
N LEU A 44 -11.08 -37.32 0.75
CA LEU A 44 -10.62 -37.68 -0.59
C LEU A 44 -9.65 -36.65 -1.19
N ILE A 45 -9.91 -35.35 -0.96
CA ILE A 45 -9.17 -34.27 -1.59
C ILE A 45 -7.91 -33.89 -0.81
N GLU A 46 -8.01 -33.80 0.52
CA GLU A 46 -6.93 -33.33 1.38
C GLU A 46 -6.05 -34.48 1.87
N ASP A 47 -6.60 -35.67 2.13
CA ASP A 47 -5.86 -36.78 2.74
C ASP A 47 -6.55 -38.16 2.58
N HIS A 48 -6.47 -38.75 1.38
CA HIS A 48 -7.22 -39.96 1.01
C HIS A 48 -7.03 -41.15 1.97
N HIS A 49 -5.84 -41.29 2.56
CA HIS A 49 -5.51 -42.37 3.50
C HIS A 49 -5.57 -41.92 4.97
N PHE A 50 -6.31 -40.86 5.29
CA PHE A 50 -6.32 -40.21 6.60
C PHE A 50 -6.46 -41.18 7.79
N TYR A 51 -7.34 -42.17 7.67
CA TYR A 51 -7.60 -43.17 8.71
C TYR A 51 -6.55 -44.31 8.74
N GLU A 52 -5.69 -44.43 7.73
CA GLU A 52 -4.70 -45.51 7.61
C GLU A 52 -3.32 -45.13 8.19
N HIS A 53 -3.01 -43.84 8.27
CA HIS A 53 -1.73 -43.35 8.77
C HIS A 53 -1.84 -42.61 10.11
N HIS A 54 -0.73 -42.48 10.84
CA HIS A 54 -0.64 -41.69 12.07
C HIS A 54 0.04 -40.34 11.81
N GLY A 55 -0.68 -39.41 11.20
CA GLY A 55 -0.23 -38.04 10.93
C GLY A 55 0.66 -37.84 9.70
N PHE A 56 1.32 -38.86 9.17
CA PHE A 56 2.17 -38.75 7.98
C PHE A 56 1.84 -39.85 6.96
N ASP A 57 1.41 -39.44 5.77
CA ASP A 57 1.27 -40.36 4.62
C ASP A 57 2.60 -40.48 3.87
N PHE A 58 3.39 -41.50 4.22
CA PHE A 58 4.68 -41.77 3.58
C PHE A 58 4.55 -42.17 2.11
N ILE A 59 3.44 -42.78 1.71
CA ILE A 59 3.18 -43.15 0.31
C ILE A 59 3.01 -41.87 -0.51
N ARG A 60 2.20 -40.92 -0.01
CA ARG A 60 1.99 -39.63 -0.65
C ARG A 60 3.25 -38.77 -0.68
N ILE A 61 4.03 -38.76 0.40
CA ILE A 61 5.33 -38.08 0.44
C ILE A 61 6.27 -38.63 -0.64
N GLY A 62 6.41 -39.96 -0.73
CA GLY A 62 7.23 -40.61 -1.76
C GLY A 62 6.75 -40.30 -3.18
N GLY A 63 5.44 -40.35 -3.42
CA GLY A 63 4.83 -40.00 -4.70
C GLY A 63 5.05 -38.53 -5.09
N ALA A 64 4.95 -37.61 -4.13
CA ALA A 64 5.21 -36.19 -4.35
C ALA A 64 6.68 -35.91 -4.72
N ILE A 65 7.64 -36.58 -4.08
CA ILE A 65 9.06 -36.48 -4.42
C ILE A 65 9.32 -36.88 -5.88
N ILE A 66 8.80 -38.03 -6.30
CA ILE A 66 8.96 -38.52 -7.68
C ILE A 66 8.34 -37.53 -8.69
N LYS A 67 7.15 -36.99 -8.36
CA LYS A 67 6.46 -36.02 -9.21
C LYS A 67 7.24 -34.70 -9.33
N ASN A 68 7.77 -34.19 -8.21
CA ASN A 68 8.55 -32.96 -8.17
C ASN A 68 9.87 -33.07 -8.93
N ILE A 69 10.54 -34.24 -8.89
CA ILE A 69 11.73 -34.52 -9.69
C ILE A 69 11.41 -34.49 -11.20
N ARG A 70 10.24 -35.01 -11.60
CA ARG A 70 9.80 -35.00 -13.01
C ARG A 70 9.32 -33.63 -13.50
N SER A 71 8.73 -32.80 -12.62
CA SER A 71 8.16 -31.50 -13.00
C SER A 71 9.10 -30.31 -12.81
N GLY A 72 10.33 -30.52 -12.33
CA GLY A 72 11.33 -29.46 -12.13
C GLY A 72 10.90 -28.35 -11.17
N SER A 73 9.82 -28.57 -10.40
CA SER A 73 9.20 -27.58 -9.52
C SER A 73 8.73 -28.26 -8.24
N LEU A 74 9.02 -27.64 -7.10
CA LEU A 74 8.55 -28.10 -5.79
C LEU A 74 7.06 -27.74 -5.66
N ARG A 75 6.16 -28.70 -5.89
CA ARG A 75 4.74 -28.53 -5.60
C ARG A 75 4.45 -28.96 -4.16
N GLU A 76 3.89 -28.05 -3.35
CA GLU A 76 3.33 -28.33 -2.03
C GLU A 76 2.06 -29.19 -2.20
N GLY A 77 2.08 -30.45 -1.77
CA GLY A 77 0.92 -31.35 -1.91
C GLY A 77 1.02 -32.67 -1.14
N ALA A 78 1.87 -32.74 -0.12
CA ALA A 78 2.08 -33.95 0.69
C ALA A 78 1.59 -33.81 2.15
N SER A 79 1.12 -32.63 2.58
CA SER A 79 0.73 -32.34 3.98
C SER A 79 -0.64 -32.94 4.34
N THR A 80 -0.68 -33.83 5.33
CA THR A 80 -1.89 -34.55 5.80
C THR A 80 -2.87 -33.62 6.52
N ILE A 81 -4.11 -34.05 6.75
CA ILE A 81 -5.10 -33.28 7.53
C ILE A 81 -4.52 -32.90 8.91
N THR A 82 -3.86 -33.84 9.60
CA THR A 82 -3.27 -33.58 10.91
C THR A 82 -2.09 -32.60 10.85
N GLN A 83 -1.30 -32.61 9.77
CA GLN A 83 -0.25 -31.61 9.55
C GLN A 83 -0.83 -30.23 9.30
N GLN A 84 -1.91 -30.15 8.52
CA GLN A 84 -2.60 -28.90 8.27
C GLN A 84 -3.27 -28.34 9.53
N LEU A 85 -3.93 -29.18 10.34
CA LEU A 85 -4.47 -28.79 11.64
C LEU A 85 -3.38 -28.27 12.59
N ALA A 86 -2.26 -29.00 12.71
CA ALA A 86 -1.13 -28.58 13.54
C ALA A 86 -0.57 -27.22 13.11
N ARG A 87 -0.49 -26.99 11.79
CA ARG A 87 -0.07 -25.72 11.21
C ARG A 87 -1.03 -24.59 11.58
N ASN A 88 -2.34 -24.80 11.41
CA ASN A 88 -3.34 -23.77 11.62
C ASN A 88 -3.47 -23.38 13.10
N LEU A 89 -3.38 -24.35 14.03
CA LEU A 89 -3.54 -24.09 15.46
C LEU A 89 -2.31 -23.46 16.13
N TYR A 90 -1.10 -23.90 15.75
CA TYR A 90 0.09 -23.65 16.58
C TYR A 90 1.24 -22.92 15.89
N LEU A 91 1.17 -22.72 14.57
CA LEU A 91 2.32 -22.23 13.80
C LEU A 91 1.98 -20.98 13.03
N THR A 92 2.87 -19.99 13.11
CA THR A 92 2.85 -18.81 12.24
C THR A 92 3.10 -19.22 10.78
N HIS A 93 2.66 -18.40 9.83
CA HIS A 93 2.74 -18.70 8.39
C HIS A 93 4.17 -18.68 7.79
N GLU A 94 5.21 -18.41 8.58
CA GLU A 94 6.59 -18.25 8.09
C GLU A 94 7.16 -19.51 7.42
N LYS A 95 7.67 -19.42 6.19
CA LYS A 95 8.21 -20.59 5.47
C LYS A 95 9.65 -20.97 5.89
N THR A 96 9.86 -21.37 7.14
CA THR A 96 11.17 -21.82 7.66
C THR A 96 11.26 -23.34 7.85
N TRP A 97 12.47 -23.91 7.72
CA TRP A 97 12.73 -25.33 8.01
C TRP A 97 12.44 -25.68 9.48
N ILE A 98 12.71 -24.73 10.39
CA ILE A 98 12.41 -24.86 11.82
C ILE A 98 10.90 -24.97 12.03
N ARG A 99 10.08 -24.15 11.33
CA ARG A 99 8.62 -24.28 11.38
C ARG A 99 8.19 -25.68 10.94
N LYS A 100 8.76 -26.23 9.87
CA LYS A 100 8.37 -27.57 9.38
C LYS A 100 8.70 -28.70 10.38
N LEU A 101 9.79 -28.57 11.14
CA LEU A 101 10.10 -29.48 12.25
C LEU A 101 9.10 -29.33 13.40
N LYS A 102 8.73 -28.10 13.77
CA LYS A 102 7.69 -27.85 14.77
C LYS A 102 6.33 -28.42 14.33
N GLU A 103 5.98 -28.27 13.05
CA GLU A 103 4.77 -28.87 12.44
C GLU A 103 4.76 -30.37 12.65
N ALA A 104 5.84 -31.06 12.30
CA ALA A 104 5.94 -32.49 12.50
C ALA A 104 5.81 -32.89 13.99
N PHE A 105 6.43 -32.14 14.90
CA PHE A 105 6.30 -32.38 16.34
C PHE A 105 4.86 -32.21 16.84
N TYR A 106 4.17 -31.12 16.46
CA TYR A 106 2.77 -30.91 16.83
C TYR A 106 1.84 -31.94 16.19
N THR A 107 2.09 -32.36 14.94
CA THR A 107 1.36 -33.46 14.30
C THR A 107 1.45 -34.75 15.11
N VAL A 108 2.66 -35.14 15.54
CA VAL A 108 2.84 -36.32 16.40
C VAL A 108 2.09 -36.14 17.72
N ARG A 109 2.17 -34.96 18.34
CA ARG A 109 1.45 -34.68 19.59
C ARG A 109 -0.06 -34.81 19.43
N LEU A 110 -0.63 -34.29 18.33
CA LEU A 110 -2.07 -34.39 18.05
C LEU A 110 -2.48 -35.87 17.88
N GLU A 111 -1.77 -36.63 17.04
CA GLU A 111 -2.05 -38.07 16.82
C GLU A 111 -1.89 -38.93 18.08
N MET A 112 -1.08 -38.51 19.05
CA MET A 112 -0.91 -39.23 20.31
C MET A 112 -2.01 -38.95 21.34
N HIS A 113 -2.70 -37.81 21.25
CA HIS A 113 -3.65 -37.36 22.28
C HIS A 113 -5.09 -37.30 21.79
N TYR A 114 -5.31 -37.26 20.48
CA TYR A 114 -6.63 -37.17 19.86
C TYR A 114 -6.84 -38.33 18.89
N THR A 115 -8.07 -38.80 18.83
CA THR A 115 -8.53 -39.78 17.85
C THR A 115 -8.62 -39.14 16.46
N LYS A 116 -8.71 -39.97 15.42
CA LYS A 116 -8.86 -39.48 14.04
C LYS A 116 -10.11 -38.65 13.84
N ASP A 117 -11.19 -39.02 14.51
CA ASP A 117 -12.45 -38.29 14.43
C ASP A 117 -12.36 -36.93 15.11
N GLU A 118 -11.74 -36.83 16.29
CA GLU A 118 -11.48 -35.54 16.95
C GLU A 118 -10.54 -34.64 16.13
N ILE A 119 -9.54 -35.22 15.46
CA ILE A 119 -8.65 -34.48 14.56
C ILE A 119 -9.41 -33.95 13.35
N LEU A 120 -10.30 -34.76 12.76
CA LEU A 120 -11.09 -34.35 11.60
C LEU A 120 -12.11 -33.28 11.98
N GLU A 121 -12.78 -33.43 13.12
CA GLU A 121 -13.68 -32.43 13.68
C GLU A 121 -12.94 -31.11 13.91
N GLY A 122 -11.81 -31.15 14.61
CA GLY A 122 -10.99 -29.97 14.85
C GLY A 122 -10.52 -29.33 13.55
N TYR A 123 -10.16 -30.11 12.54
CA TYR A 123 -9.78 -29.61 11.22
C TYR A 123 -10.93 -28.90 10.50
N LEU A 124 -12.09 -29.54 10.39
CA LEU A 124 -13.25 -28.99 9.67
C LEU A 124 -13.85 -27.76 10.36
N ASN A 125 -13.65 -27.61 11.68
CA ASN A 125 -14.09 -26.43 12.41
C ASN A 125 -13.06 -25.27 12.38
N THR A 126 -11.78 -25.53 12.12
CA THR A 126 -10.72 -24.50 12.23
C THR A 126 -10.10 -24.06 10.93
N ILE A 127 -10.37 -24.77 9.84
CA ILE A 127 -9.79 -24.43 8.54
C ILE A 127 -10.40 -23.16 7.96
N TYR A 128 -9.55 -22.32 7.36
CA TYR A 128 -9.95 -21.05 6.75
C TYR A 128 -10.49 -21.25 5.34
N TYR A 129 -11.71 -20.75 5.10
CA TYR A 129 -12.39 -20.75 3.81
C TYR A 129 -12.38 -19.36 3.13
N GLY A 130 -11.59 -18.39 3.63
CA GLY A 130 -11.59 -17.02 3.09
C GLY A 130 -12.70 -16.15 3.68
N HIS A 131 -12.60 -14.83 3.51
CA HIS A 131 -13.65 -13.88 3.90
C HIS A 131 -14.04 -13.94 5.38
N GLY A 132 -13.06 -14.15 6.26
CA GLY A 132 -13.30 -14.35 7.69
C GLY A 132 -14.00 -15.67 8.07
N ALA A 133 -14.35 -16.54 7.12
CA ALA A 133 -15.05 -17.79 7.41
C ALA A 133 -14.09 -18.91 7.86
N TYR A 134 -14.09 -19.19 9.16
CA TYR A 134 -13.36 -20.31 9.77
C TYR A 134 -14.32 -21.44 10.15
N GLY A 135 -14.04 -22.62 9.60
CA GLY A 135 -14.87 -23.79 9.79
C GLY A 135 -15.97 -23.96 8.74
N ILE A 136 -16.35 -25.21 8.49
CA ILE A 136 -17.25 -25.55 7.39
C ILE A 136 -18.66 -24.99 7.56
N GLU A 137 -19.18 -24.93 8.79
CA GLU A 137 -20.52 -24.39 9.05
C GLU A 137 -20.58 -22.90 8.79
N ALA A 138 -19.59 -22.14 9.32
CA ALA A 138 -19.47 -20.72 9.06
C ALA A 138 -19.30 -20.44 7.56
N ALA A 139 -18.51 -21.25 6.84
CA ALA A 139 -18.36 -21.14 5.39
C ALA A 139 -19.66 -21.43 4.64
N SER A 140 -20.42 -22.46 5.04
CA SER A 140 -21.71 -22.79 4.44
C SER A 140 -22.72 -21.64 4.60
N GLU A 141 -22.81 -21.08 5.79
CA GLU A 141 -23.67 -19.93 6.09
C GLU A 141 -23.24 -18.67 5.33
N TYR A 142 -21.93 -18.43 5.24
CA TYR A 142 -21.37 -17.27 4.53
C TYR A 142 -21.62 -17.35 3.02
N PHE A 143 -21.22 -18.44 2.36
CA PHE A 143 -21.31 -18.56 0.91
C PHE A 143 -22.73 -18.87 0.41
N PHE A 144 -23.53 -19.62 1.18
CA PHE A 144 -24.82 -20.16 0.71
C PHE A 144 -26.00 -19.88 1.64
N GLY A 145 -25.80 -19.30 2.82
CA GLY A 145 -26.89 -18.95 3.75
C GLY A 145 -27.67 -20.15 4.28
N LYS A 146 -27.00 -21.30 4.44
CA LYS A 146 -27.63 -22.54 4.91
C LYS A 146 -26.64 -23.43 5.69
N PRO A 147 -27.13 -24.32 6.56
CA PRO A 147 -26.28 -25.25 7.30
C PRO A 147 -25.55 -26.22 6.38
N GLN A 148 -24.36 -26.67 6.80
CA GLN A 148 -23.50 -27.57 6.02
C GLN A 148 -24.14 -28.93 5.69
N THR A 149 -25.15 -29.35 6.44
CA THR A 149 -25.94 -30.57 6.17
C THR A 149 -26.72 -30.47 4.85
N ASP A 150 -27.14 -29.26 4.49
CA ASP A 150 -28.06 -28.97 3.39
C ASP A 150 -27.34 -28.61 2.08
N LEU A 151 -26.00 -28.63 2.11
CA LEU A 151 -25.18 -28.42 0.93
C LEU A 151 -25.39 -29.52 -0.12
N SER A 152 -25.53 -29.15 -1.38
CA SER A 152 -25.47 -30.06 -2.51
C SER A 152 -24.04 -30.60 -2.69
N TYR A 153 -23.87 -31.61 -3.54
CA TYR A 153 -22.52 -32.09 -3.87
C TYR A 153 -21.70 -31.02 -4.62
N ALA A 154 -22.34 -30.16 -5.40
CA ALA A 154 -21.67 -29.08 -6.11
C ALA A 154 -21.18 -28.00 -5.13
N GLU A 155 -22.02 -27.59 -4.17
CA GLU A 155 -21.66 -26.63 -3.13
C GLU A 155 -20.61 -27.19 -2.16
N THR A 156 -20.74 -28.47 -1.79
CA THR A 156 -19.72 -29.18 -0.98
C THR A 156 -18.37 -29.19 -1.69
N ALA A 157 -18.35 -29.55 -2.99
CA ALA A 157 -17.12 -29.56 -3.77
C ALA A 157 -16.51 -28.17 -3.95
N MET A 158 -17.36 -27.13 -4.03
CA MET A 158 -16.92 -25.74 -4.05
C MET A 158 -16.19 -25.40 -2.74
N LEU A 159 -16.83 -25.56 -1.57
CA LEU A 159 -16.24 -25.22 -0.28
C LEU A 159 -14.96 -26.02 0.00
N VAL A 160 -14.96 -27.34 -0.23
CA VAL A 160 -13.77 -28.20 -0.03
C VAL A 160 -12.61 -27.79 -0.95
N GLY A 161 -12.87 -27.11 -2.06
CA GLY A 161 -11.85 -26.60 -2.96
C GLY A 161 -11.08 -25.40 -2.43
N ILE A 162 -11.70 -24.60 -1.57
CA ILE A 162 -11.23 -23.29 -1.15
C ILE A 162 -9.96 -23.36 -0.27
N PRO A 163 -9.87 -24.21 0.77
CA PRO A 163 -8.76 -24.14 1.72
C PRO A 163 -7.35 -24.31 1.16
N LYS A 164 -7.23 -24.98 0.00
CA LYS A 164 -5.95 -25.11 -0.71
C LYS A 164 -5.34 -23.74 -1.09
N GLY A 165 -6.18 -22.74 -1.26
CA GLY A 165 -5.79 -21.36 -1.56
C GLY A 165 -7.02 -20.47 -1.46
N PRO A 166 -7.39 -20.01 -0.25
CA PRO A 166 -8.67 -19.35 -0.02
C PRO A 166 -8.92 -18.15 -0.93
N THR A 167 -7.90 -17.31 -1.13
CA THR A 167 -7.99 -16.17 -2.05
C THR A 167 -8.14 -16.59 -3.51
N TYR A 168 -7.44 -17.65 -3.94
CA TYR A 168 -7.36 -18.06 -5.35
C TYR A 168 -8.54 -18.92 -5.82
N TYR A 169 -9.09 -19.73 -4.91
CA TYR A 169 -10.21 -20.65 -5.18
C TYR A 169 -11.55 -20.16 -4.61
N SER A 170 -11.60 -18.96 -4.04
CA SER A 170 -12.85 -18.29 -3.66
C SER A 170 -13.64 -17.89 -4.92
N PRO A 171 -14.95 -18.24 -5.01
CA PRO A 171 -15.78 -17.84 -6.14
C PRO A 171 -16.01 -16.33 -6.22
N PHE A 172 -15.90 -15.60 -5.12
CA PHE A 172 -16.01 -14.13 -5.10
C PHE A 172 -14.77 -13.41 -5.65
N ASN A 173 -13.59 -14.04 -5.54
CA ASN A 173 -12.35 -13.47 -6.04
C ASN A 173 -12.03 -13.94 -7.46
N ASN A 174 -12.30 -15.22 -7.77
CA ASN A 174 -12.06 -15.81 -9.08
C ASN A 174 -12.97 -17.01 -9.34
N GLU A 175 -14.17 -16.72 -9.86
CA GLU A 175 -15.18 -17.72 -10.17
C GLU A 175 -14.66 -18.82 -11.13
N ALA A 176 -13.87 -18.45 -12.14
CA ALA A 176 -13.35 -19.42 -13.12
C ALA A 176 -12.41 -20.45 -12.48
N ASN A 177 -11.51 -20.03 -11.60
CA ASN A 177 -10.61 -20.92 -10.86
C ASN A 177 -11.36 -21.79 -9.85
N ALA A 178 -12.33 -21.19 -9.15
CA ALA A 178 -13.17 -21.88 -8.19
C ALA A 178 -14.01 -22.98 -8.87
N GLU A 179 -14.61 -22.67 -10.02
CA GLU A 179 -15.41 -23.60 -10.82
C GLU A 179 -14.57 -24.76 -11.35
N ALA A 180 -13.40 -24.47 -11.93
CA ALA A 180 -12.48 -25.51 -12.40
C ALA A 180 -12.02 -26.44 -11.25
N ARG A 181 -11.86 -25.90 -10.03
CA ARG A 181 -11.53 -26.67 -8.84
C ARG A 181 -12.69 -27.55 -8.39
N LYS A 182 -13.93 -27.02 -8.38
CA LYS A 182 -15.17 -27.75 -8.08
C LYS A 182 -15.34 -28.95 -9.01
N GLU A 183 -15.22 -28.74 -10.32
CA GLU A 183 -15.36 -29.81 -11.33
C GLU A 183 -14.34 -30.94 -11.11
N LEU A 184 -13.09 -30.58 -10.79
CA LEU A 184 -12.03 -31.55 -10.51
C LEU A 184 -12.34 -32.40 -9.26
N ILE A 185 -12.94 -31.79 -8.23
CA ILE A 185 -13.33 -32.48 -7.00
C ILE A 185 -14.51 -33.44 -7.27
N LEU A 186 -15.55 -32.95 -7.95
CA LEU A 186 -16.70 -33.78 -8.35
C LEU A 186 -16.27 -34.99 -9.18
N LYS A 187 -15.34 -34.78 -10.12
CA LYS A 187 -14.81 -35.86 -10.96
C LYS A 187 -14.07 -36.90 -10.13
N ARG A 188 -13.32 -36.50 -9.10
CA ARG A 188 -12.65 -37.44 -8.19
C ARG A 188 -13.65 -38.22 -7.35
N LEU A 189 -14.68 -37.57 -6.80
CA LEU A 189 -15.74 -38.23 -6.05
C LEU A 189 -16.42 -39.34 -6.87
N TRP A 190 -16.66 -39.08 -8.16
CA TRP A 190 -17.24 -40.05 -9.08
C TRP A 190 -16.27 -41.21 -9.41
N GLN A 191 -14.99 -40.91 -9.66
CA GLN A 191 -13.97 -41.92 -9.98
C GLN A 191 -13.75 -42.92 -8.83
N GLU A 192 -13.78 -42.44 -7.59
CA GLU A 192 -13.69 -43.28 -6.39
C GLU A 192 -15.04 -43.87 -5.96
N LYS A 193 -16.09 -43.69 -6.78
CA LYS A 193 -17.44 -44.24 -6.57
C LYS A 193 -18.11 -43.79 -5.26
N ILE A 194 -17.72 -42.62 -4.74
CA ILE A 194 -18.40 -41.98 -3.61
C ILE A 194 -19.76 -41.43 -4.06
N ILE A 195 -19.83 -40.95 -5.31
CA ILE A 195 -21.08 -40.55 -5.97
C ILE A 195 -21.31 -41.36 -7.24
N ASP A 196 -22.57 -41.58 -7.59
CA ASP A 196 -22.96 -42.26 -8.82
C ASP A 196 -22.96 -41.33 -10.05
N ASP A 197 -23.17 -41.92 -11.22
CA ASP A 197 -23.17 -41.23 -12.52
C ASP A 197 -24.25 -40.14 -12.60
N ALA A 198 -25.45 -40.43 -12.07
CA ALA A 198 -26.57 -39.49 -12.06
C ALA A 198 -26.27 -38.27 -11.18
N THR A 199 -25.72 -38.49 -9.98
CA THR A 199 -25.33 -37.45 -9.03
C THR A 199 -24.21 -36.58 -9.60
N TYR A 200 -23.19 -37.20 -10.20
CA TYR A 200 -22.08 -36.48 -10.84
C TYR A 200 -22.57 -35.56 -11.97
N HIS A 201 -23.39 -36.09 -12.89
CA HIS A 201 -23.94 -35.30 -14.00
C HIS A 201 -24.94 -34.23 -13.57
N THR A 202 -25.55 -34.37 -12.39
CA THR A 202 -26.40 -33.33 -11.80
C THR A 202 -25.53 -32.23 -11.20
N ALA A 203 -24.59 -32.60 -10.31
CA ALA A 203 -23.73 -31.65 -9.61
C ALA A 203 -22.85 -30.81 -10.54
N ILE A 204 -22.33 -31.38 -11.64
CA ILE A 204 -21.50 -30.63 -12.58
C ILE A 204 -22.29 -29.59 -13.39
N ARG A 205 -23.61 -29.76 -13.53
CA ARG A 205 -24.49 -28.82 -14.25
C ARG A 205 -25.23 -27.87 -13.30
N GLU A 206 -25.06 -28.06 -12.00
CA GLU A 206 -25.67 -27.22 -10.99
C GLU A 206 -25.05 -25.83 -11.04
N LYS A 207 -25.90 -24.83 -11.27
CA LYS A 207 -25.51 -23.43 -11.14
C LYS A 207 -25.61 -23.06 -9.67
N LEU A 208 -24.50 -22.65 -9.10
CA LEU A 208 -24.44 -22.25 -7.70
C LEU A 208 -24.99 -20.83 -7.57
N GLU A 209 -25.88 -20.64 -6.61
CA GLU A 209 -26.35 -19.32 -6.20
C GLU A 209 -25.67 -18.98 -4.88
N TYR A 210 -24.79 -17.97 -4.92
CA TYR A 210 -24.11 -17.50 -3.72
C TYR A 210 -24.98 -16.47 -3.01
N ARG A 211 -24.86 -16.42 -1.69
CA ARG A 211 -25.40 -15.33 -0.89
C ARG A 211 -24.76 -14.02 -1.37
N THR A 212 -25.58 -13.01 -1.65
CA THR A 212 -25.09 -11.68 -2.03
C THR A 212 -25.29 -10.73 -0.84
N ASP A 213 -24.27 -9.93 -0.52
CA ASP A 213 -24.20 -9.06 0.68
C ASP A 213 -25.25 -7.93 0.75
N LYS A 214 -26.27 -7.93 -0.12
CA LYS A 214 -27.41 -7.03 0.00
C LYS A 214 -28.31 -7.35 1.21
N ASP A 215 -28.16 -8.51 1.83
CA ASP A 215 -29.08 -8.98 2.87
C ASP A 215 -28.68 -8.67 4.33
N GLU A 216 -27.45 -8.21 4.63
CA GLU A 216 -27.06 -7.82 6.02
C GLU A 216 -26.42 -6.42 6.21
N GLY A 217 -26.13 -5.68 5.13
CA GLY A 217 -26.06 -4.21 5.19
C GLY A 217 -25.04 -3.56 6.14
N ARG A 218 -23.94 -4.23 6.53
CA ARG A 218 -22.82 -3.60 7.24
C ARG A 218 -21.52 -3.81 6.48
N GLU A 219 -21.05 -2.77 5.78
CA GLU A 219 -19.65 -2.68 5.39
C GLU A 219 -18.81 -2.71 6.68
N GLU A 220 -17.86 -3.65 6.75
CA GLU A 220 -16.87 -3.74 7.82
C GLU A 220 -15.98 -2.51 7.79
N PHE A 221 -16.06 -1.72 8.85
CA PHE A 221 -15.28 -0.51 9.02
C PHE A 221 -13.79 -0.83 9.08
N ALA A 222 -12.97 -0.22 8.23
CA ALA A 222 -11.51 -0.36 8.27
C ALA A 222 -10.98 -1.82 8.19
N GLY A 223 -11.64 -2.74 7.49
CA GLY A 223 -11.26 -4.17 7.47
C GLY A 223 -9.77 -4.42 7.15
N HIS A 224 -9.18 -3.71 6.18
CA HIS A 224 -7.75 -3.85 5.87
C HIS A 224 -6.83 -3.41 7.03
N PHE A 225 -7.26 -2.44 7.84
CA PHE A 225 -6.55 -2.01 9.04
C PHE A 225 -6.68 -3.06 10.14
N GLN A 226 -7.89 -3.59 10.37
CA GLN A 226 -8.14 -4.63 11.37
C GLN A 226 -7.28 -5.86 11.12
N ASP A 227 -7.20 -6.32 9.87
CA ASP A 227 -6.31 -7.40 9.44
C ASP A 227 -4.84 -7.11 9.74
N MET A 228 -4.39 -5.89 9.48
CA MET A 228 -3.03 -5.47 9.80
C MET A 228 -2.77 -5.50 11.31
N ALA A 229 -3.72 -5.04 12.11
CA ALA A 229 -3.66 -5.04 13.57
C ALA A 229 -3.62 -6.45 14.15
N VAL A 230 -4.48 -7.36 13.66
CA VAL A 230 -4.48 -8.77 14.07
C VAL A 230 -3.13 -9.43 13.75
N LYS A 231 -2.60 -9.19 12.54
CA LYS A 231 -1.32 -9.74 12.12
C LYS A 231 -0.15 -9.18 12.94
N GLU A 232 -0.15 -7.89 13.25
CA GLU A 232 0.85 -7.26 14.13
C GLU A 232 0.77 -7.83 15.55
N ALA A 233 -0.44 -7.93 16.13
CA ALA A 233 -0.65 -8.50 17.46
C ALA A 233 -0.19 -9.96 17.55
N ALA A 234 -0.46 -10.77 16.51
CA ALA A 234 0.00 -12.15 16.42
C ALA A 234 1.54 -12.23 16.43
N ALA A 235 2.20 -11.35 15.68
CA ALA A 235 3.66 -11.25 15.64
C ALA A 235 4.25 -10.83 17.00
N ILE A 236 3.67 -9.81 17.65
CA ILE A 236 4.10 -9.30 18.96
C ILE A 236 4.03 -10.41 20.03
N LEU A 237 2.93 -11.17 20.08
CA LEU A 237 2.72 -12.21 21.07
C LEU A 237 3.37 -13.55 20.69
N GLY A 238 3.86 -13.70 19.46
CA GLY A 238 4.44 -14.95 18.97
C GLY A 238 3.42 -16.08 18.82
N VAL A 239 2.19 -15.73 18.46
CA VAL A 239 1.04 -16.65 18.31
C VAL A 239 0.47 -16.60 16.89
N THR A 240 -0.51 -17.46 16.59
CA THR A 240 -1.20 -17.45 15.29
C THR A 240 -2.25 -16.33 15.23
N GLU A 241 -2.53 -15.83 14.02
CA GLU A 241 -3.63 -14.88 13.78
C GLU A 241 -4.97 -15.45 14.25
N GLN A 242 -5.20 -16.75 14.04
CA GLN A 242 -6.41 -17.42 14.53
C GLN A 242 -6.54 -17.34 16.05
N LEU A 243 -5.43 -17.52 16.77
CA LEU A 243 -5.46 -17.39 18.22
C LEU A 243 -5.78 -15.96 18.63
N ILE A 244 -5.25 -14.95 17.93
CA ILE A 244 -5.62 -13.56 18.19
C ILE A 244 -7.12 -13.35 17.96
N ARG A 245 -7.69 -13.81 16.84
CA ARG A 245 -9.12 -13.63 16.53
C ARG A 245 -10.05 -14.35 17.52
N ALA A 246 -9.69 -15.56 17.95
CA ALA A 246 -10.54 -16.40 18.81
C ALA A 246 -10.16 -16.39 20.31
N GLY A 247 -9.10 -15.69 20.69
CA GLY A 247 -8.49 -15.78 22.01
C GLY A 247 -9.11 -14.91 23.10
N GLY A 248 -10.06 -14.04 22.75
CA GLY A 248 -10.68 -13.08 23.67
C GLY A 248 -9.73 -11.98 24.12
N TYR A 249 -8.89 -11.48 23.19
CA TYR A 249 -7.99 -10.36 23.45
C TYR A 249 -8.71 -9.02 23.29
N GLU A 250 -8.17 -7.97 23.90
CA GLU A 250 -8.53 -6.59 23.55
C GLU A 250 -7.32 -5.91 22.91
N LEU A 251 -7.48 -5.52 21.64
CA LEU A 251 -6.46 -4.87 20.83
C LEU A 251 -6.75 -3.37 20.80
N TYR A 252 -5.91 -2.56 21.47
CA TYR A 252 -6.00 -1.11 21.42
C TYR A 252 -5.10 -0.60 20.32
N THR A 253 -5.70 0.03 19.32
CA THR A 253 -5.04 0.36 18.06
C THR A 253 -4.84 1.87 17.87
N THR A 254 -4.16 2.24 16.79
CA THR A 254 -3.80 3.62 16.45
C THR A 254 -4.80 4.33 15.56
N ILE A 255 -5.79 3.60 15.01
CA ILE A 255 -6.70 4.16 14.00
C ILE A 255 -7.48 5.34 14.56
N ASP A 256 -7.53 6.38 13.74
CA ASP A 256 -8.34 7.56 13.91
C ASP A 256 -9.62 7.38 13.10
N GLU A 257 -10.74 7.18 13.80
CA GLU A 257 -12.02 6.86 13.16
C GLU A 257 -12.46 7.97 12.20
N THR A 258 -12.22 9.23 12.56
CA THR A 258 -12.62 10.40 11.78
C THR A 258 -11.82 10.50 10.48
N VAL A 259 -10.52 10.17 10.52
CA VAL A 259 -9.68 10.13 9.31
C VAL A 259 -10.04 8.93 8.44
N GLN A 260 -10.25 7.75 9.04
CA GLN A 260 -10.61 6.53 8.31
C GLN A 260 -11.96 6.67 7.58
N GLU A 261 -12.99 7.20 8.25
CA GLU A 261 -14.29 7.45 7.62
C GLU A 261 -14.17 8.37 6.39
N GLN A 262 -13.28 9.37 6.46
CA GLN A 262 -13.03 10.26 5.34
C GLN A 262 -12.27 9.58 4.20
N VAL A 263 -11.36 8.65 4.49
CA VAL A 263 -10.71 7.82 3.47
C VAL A 263 -11.75 7.04 2.69
N GLU A 264 -12.62 6.31 3.39
CA GLU A 264 -13.67 5.47 2.78
C GLU A 264 -14.66 6.33 1.99
N THR A 265 -15.11 7.45 2.57
CA THR A 265 -16.02 8.39 1.90
C THR A 265 -15.39 9.01 0.65
N ALA A 266 -14.14 9.48 0.73
CA ALA A 266 -13.45 10.10 -0.39
C ALA A 266 -13.27 9.11 -1.55
N MET A 267 -12.86 7.87 -1.27
CA MET A 267 -12.73 6.84 -2.30
C MET A 267 -14.07 6.54 -2.99
N LYS A 268 -15.15 6.40 -2.20
CA LYS A 268 -16.49 6.10 -2.71
C LYS A 268 -17.07 7.21 -3.58
N GLU A 269 -16.85 8.47 -3.20
CA GLU A 269 -17.36 9.62 -3.95
C GLU A 269 -16.54 9.95 -5.19
N ILE A 270 -15.21 9.79 -5.13
CA ILE A 270 -14.29 10.20 -6.20
C ILE A 270 -14.17 9.11 -7.27
N ILE A 271 -14.18 7.83 -6.88
CA ILE A 271 -14.00 6.70 -7.80
C ILE A 271 -15.37 6.08 -8.14
N PRO A 272 -15.91 6.27 -9.35
CA PRO A 272 -17.21 5.74 -9.74
C PRO A 272 -17.27 4.20 -9.65
N GLU A 273 -18.41 3.64 -9.28
CA GLU A 273 -18.63 2.17 -9.32
C GLU A 273 -18.53 1.58 -10.73
N THR A 274 -18.59 2.42 -11.77
CA THR A 274 -18.50 1.99 -13.18
C THR A 274 -17.08 1.65 -13.63
N THR A 275 -16.05 2.00 -12.86
CA THR A 275 -14.66 1.65 -13.17
C THR A 275 -14.16 0.52 -12.27
N GLU A 276 -13.33 -0.35 -12.82
CA GLU A 276 -12.58 -1.40 -12.09
C GLU A 276 -11.30 -0.86 -11.44
N LEU A 277 -11.05 0.45 -11.55
CA LEU A 277 -9.89 1.09 -10.92
C LEU A 277 -9.94 0.88 -9.40
N GLU A 278 -8.80 0.51 -8.83
CA GLU A 278 -8.60 0.32 -7.40
C GLU A 278 -7.81 1.47 -6.78
N ALA A 279 -7.83 1.54 -5.46
CA ALA A 279 -7.11 2.54 -4.69
C ALA A 279 -6.45 1.95 -3.45
N GLY A 280 -5.41 2.64 -2.97
CA GLY A 280 -4.81 2.39 -1.68
C GLY A 280 -4.54 3.72 -0.99
N VAL A 281 -4.85 3.81 0.32
CA VAL A 281 -4.61 4.99 1.14
C VAL A 281 -3.92 4.58 2.43
N PHE A 282 -2.86 5.30 2.79
CA PHE A 282 -2.12 5.06 4.01
C PHE A 282 -1.72 6.39 4.64
N SER A 283 -2.20 6.62 5.86
CA SER A 283 -1.97 7.84 6.65
C SER A 283 -1.30 7.50 7.97
N VAL A 284 -0.25 8.25 8.30
CA VAL A 284 0.65 7.99 9.43
C VAL A 284 0.97 9.28 10.16
N ASP A 285 0.94 9.24 11.48
CA ASP A 285 1.50 10.29 12.33
C ASP A 285 3.04 10.25 12.28
N ILE A 286 3.64 11.37 11.89
CA ILE A 286 5.07 11.50 11.56
C ILE A 286 5.96 11.42 12.81
N HIS A 287 5.43 11.76 13.98
CA HIS A 287 6.19 11.81 15.22
C HIS A 287 6.26 10.45 15.92
N SER A 288 5.15 9.73 15.89
CA SER A 288 4.98 8.46 16.59
C SER A 288 5.15 7.25 15.67
N GLY A 289 4.78 7.35 14.39
CA GLY A 289 4.62 6.20 13.50
C GLY A 289 3.25 5.53 13.62
N GLU A 290 2.30 6.13 14.34
CA GLU A 290 0.94 5.62 14.44
C GLU A 290 0.24 5.62 13.08
N VAL A 291 -0.25 4.47 12.64
CA VAL A 291 -1.10 4.40 11.43
C VAL A 291 -2.47 4.95 11.79
N LEU A 292 -2.80 6.12 11.26
CA LEU A 292 -4.05 6.83 11.54
C LEU A 292 -5.20 6.29 10.69
N ALA A 293 -4.93 5.92 9.45
CA ALA A 293 -5.91 5.33 8.54
C ALA A 293 -5.24 4.43 7.50
N LEU A 294 -5.93 3.35 7.12
CA LEU A 294 -5.50 2.42 6.09
C LEU A 294 -6.70 1.90 5.30
N ALA A 295 -6.63 2.03 3.98
CA ALA A 295 -7.50 1.34 3.04
C ALA A 295 -6.66 0.63 1.97
N GLY A 296 -6.80 -0.69 1.89
CA GLY A 296 -6.07 -1.55 0.95
C GLY A 296 -6.76 -1.73 -0.40
N GLY A 297 -7.97 -1.19 -0.56
CA GLY A 297 -8.83 -1.31 -1.72
C GLY A 297 -10.09 -0.47 -1.51
N ARG A 298 -10.94 -0.39 -2.54
CA ARG A 298 -12.20 0.37 -2.46
C ARG A 298 -13.25 -0.25 -1.54
N SER A 299 -13.24 -1.56 -1.42
CA SER A 299 -14.12 -2.33 -0.55
C SER A 299 -13.35 -3.53 -0.02
N TYR A 300 -13.36 -3.70 1.30
CA TYR A 300 -12.76 -4.85 1.96
C TYR A 300 -13.51 -6.15 1.62
N GLN A 301 -14.85 -6.09 1.55
CA GLN A 301 -15.71 -7.23 1.23
C GLN A 301 -15.48 -7.72 -0.20
N ALA A 302 -15.27 -6.79 -1.14
CA ALA A 302 -14.95 -7.15 -2.51
C ALA A 302 -13.52 -7.71 -2.65
N SER A 303 -12.58 -7.22 -1.83
CA SER A 303 -11.18 -7.65 -1.88
C SER A 303 -10.42 -7.36 -0.57
N GLU A 304 -10.09 -8.42 0.15
CA GLU A 304 -9.18 -8.39 1.32
C GLU A 304 -7.72 -8.07 0.92
N PHE A 305 -7.40 -8.02 -0.39
CA PHE A 305 -6.03 -7.80 -0.85
C PHE A 305 -5.56 -6.38 -0.49
N ASN A 306 -4.69 -6.30 0.53
CA ASN A 306 -4.17 -5.02 0.99
C ASN A 306 -3.11 -4.45 0.03
N ARG A 307 -3.52 -3.53 -0.86
CA ARG A 307 -2.63 -2.90 -1.85
C ARG A 307 -1.63 -1.92 -1.25
N VAL A 308 -1.83 -1.45 -0.02
CA VAL A 308 -0.85 -0.59 0.67
C VAL A 308 0.47 -1.33 0.90
N ARG A 309 0.39 -2.61 1.29
CA ARG A 309 1.54 -3.43 1.68
C ARG A 309 1.95 -4.48 0.66
N ASN A 310 0.98 -5.01 -0.08
CA ASN A 310 1.19 -6.20 -0.91
C ASN A 310 1.30 -5.89 -2.41
N ALA A 311 0.84 -4.71 -2.86
CA ALA A 311 0.94 -4.32 -4.27
C ALA A 311 2.26 -3.59 -4.54
N PHE A 312 3.18 -4.26 -5.25
CA PHE A 312 4.41 -3.64 -5.74
C PHE A 312 4.12 -2.95 -7.07
N ARG A 313 4.28 -1.63 -7.10
CA ARG A 313 3.92 -0.77 -8.24
C ARG A 313 5.04 0.20 -8.56
N MET A 314 5.06 0.71 -9.79
CA MET A 314 6.06 1.72 -10.19
C MET A 314 5.64 3.09 -9.63
N PRO A 315 6.46 3.73 -8.76
CA PRO A 315 6.16 5.04 -8.16
C PRO A 315 6.20 6.17 -9.19
N GLY A 316 6.95 5.99 -10.29
CA GLY A 316 7.18 7.04 -11.25
C GLY A 316 7.86 8.25 -10.59
N SER A 317 7.37 9.45 -10.92
CA SER A 317 7.95 10.71 -10.41
C SER A 317 7.87 10.89 -8.89
N SER A 318 7.09 10.11 -8.14
CA SER A 318 7.11 10.17 -6.67
C SER A 318 8.39 9.58 -6.06
N PHE A 319 9.26 8.95 -6.85
CA PHE A 319 10.57 8.47 -6.40
C PHE A 319 11.68 9.53 -6.48
N LYS A 320 11.47 10.60 -7.26
CA LYS A 320 12.48 11.66 -7.49
C LYS A 320 12.98 12.37 -6.22
N PRO A 321 12.18 12.57 -5.15
CA PRO A 321 12.68 13.26 -3.97
C PRO A 321 13.88 12.58 -3.33
N PHE A 322 13.97 11.24 -3.38
CA PHE A 322 15.11 10.49 -2.85
C PHE A 322 16.37 10.72 -3.69
N LEU A 323 16.23 10.89 -5.00
CA LEU A 323 17.33 11.30 -5.88
C LEU A 323 17.80 12.72 -5.55
N TYR A 324 16.85 13.64 -5.32
CA TYR A 324 17.18 15.03 -5.00
C TYR A 324 17.74 15.21 -3.60
N TYR A 325 17.34 14.37 -2.64
CA TYR A 325 18.00 14.25 -1.35
C TYR A 325 19.49 13.91 -1.54
N ALA A 326 19.78 12.87 -2.34
CA ALA A 326 21.15 12.48 -2.65
C ALA A 326 21.92 13.62 -3.35
N ALA A 327 21.28 14.35 -4.27
CA ALA A 327 21.89 15.49 -4.94
C ALA A 327 22.25 16.63 -3.97
N LEU A 328 21.35 16.99 -3.04
CA LEU A 328 21.57 18.02 -2.03
C LEU A 328 22.68 17.63 -1.03
N GLU A 329 22.82 16.33 -0.72
CA GLU A 329 23.96 15.82 0.05
C GLU A 329 25.29 15.89 -0.72
N ASN A 330 25.23 16.04 -2.05
CA ASN A 330 26.39 16.07 -2.94
C ASN A 330 26.57 17.44 -3.64
N GLY A 331 26.20 18.51 -2.94
CA GLY A 331 26.54 19.89 -3.32
C GLY A 331 25.52 20.59 -4.22
N PHE A 332 24.38 19.97 -4.52
CA PHE A 332 23.28 20.71 -5.14
C PHE A 332 22.65 21.68 -4.14
N THR A 333 22.07 22.74 -4.67
CA THR A 333 21.29 23.73 -3.94
C THR A 333 19.92 23.88 -4.62
N PRO A 334 18.92 24.51 -3.98
CA PRO A 334 17.66 24.90 -4.63
C PRO A 334 17.83 25.57 -6.01
N LEU A 335 18.97 26.26 -6.21
CA LEU A 335 19.26 27.06 -7.40
C LEU A 335 20.20 26.38 -8.40
N THR A 336 20.57 25.12 -8.17
CA THR A 336 21.40 24.37 -9.14
C THR A 336 20.64 24.25 -10.47
N LYS A 337 21.20 24.86 -11.52
CA LYS A 337 20.58 24.91 -12.86
C LYS A 337 21.05 23.75 -13.74
N LEU A 338 20.12 23.05 -14.38
CA LEU A 338 20.41 22.08 -15.44
C LEU A 338 19.51 22.36 -16.66
N MET A 339 20.00 22.04 -17.85
CA MET A 339 19.25 22.23 -19.09
C MET A 339 18.10 21.23 -19.22
N SER A 340 16.88 21.73 -19.47
CA SER A 340 15.70 20.93 -19.82
C SER A 340 15.40 21.05 -21.31
N GLU A 341 15.84 20.05 -22.07
CA GLU A 341 15.63 19.91 -23.52
C GLU A 341 15.58 18.42 -23.90
N PRO A 342 14.97 18.04 -25.04
CA PRO A 342 15.05 16.67 -25.55
C PRO A 342 16.50 16.18 -25.57
N THR A 343 16.81 15.19 -24.74
CA THR A 343 18.18 14.74 -24.54
C THR A 343 18.25 13.24 -24.76
N THR A 344 19.11 12.84 -25.68
CA THR A 344 19.45 11.44 -25.94
C THR A 344 20.66 11.05 -25.11
N PHE A 345 20.51 10.11 -24.17
CA PHE A 345 21.58 9.61 -23.32
C PHE A 345 22.18 8.33 -23.91
N ARG A 346 23.50 8.29 -24.07
CA ARG A 346 24.23 7.06 -24.43
C ARG A 346 24.65 6.35 -23.16
N LEU A 347 24.19 5.12 -22.99
CA LEU A 347 24.51 4.26 -21.87
C LEU A 347 25.86 3.56 -22.10
N GLU A 348 26.52 3.12 -21.02
CA GLU A 348 27.84 2.45 -21.08
C GLU A 348 27.82 1.16 -21.92
N ASN A 349 26.67 0.49 -21.99
CA ASN A 349 26.45 -0.69 -22.83
C ASN A 349 26.21 -0.38 -24.32
N GLY A 350 26.29 0.90 -24.73
CA GLY A 350 26.07 1.36 -26.09
C GLY A 350 24.60 1.61 -26.45
N ASN A 351 23.66 1.29 -25.57
CA ASN A 351 22.24 1.59 -25.80
C ASN A 351 21.96 3.08 -25.69
N VAL A 352 20.90 3.50 -26.39
CA VAL A 352 20.43 4.87 -26.39
C VAL A 352 19.14 4.96 -25.56
N TYR A 353 19.10 5.89 -24.62
CA TYR A 353 17.95 6.17 -23.77
C TYR A 353 17.50 7.61 -23.97
N GLU A 354 16.24 7.82 -24.36
CA GLU A 354 15.68 9.15 -24.62
C GLU A 354 14.42 9.35 -23.76
N PRO A 355 14.56 9.88 -22.53
CA PRO A 355 13.41 10.16 -21.68
C PRO A 355 12.64 11.36 -22.22
N GLY A 356 11.33 11.21 -22.38
CA GLY A 356 10.42 12.32 -22.67
C GLY A 356 9.95 13.02 -21.39
N ASN A 357 9.82 14.35 -21.43
CA ASN A 357 9.00 15.08 -20.45
C ASN A 357 7.50 14.84 -20.68
N PHE A 358 6.69 15.12 -19.66
CA PHE A 358 5.23 15.01 -19.76
C PHE A 358 4.69 15.86 -20.92
N ASN A 359 3.86 15.25 -21.77
CA ASN A 359 3.31 15.85 -23.00
C ASN A 359 4.37 16.43 -23.97
N HIS A 360 5.64 16.02 -23.87
CA HIS A 360 6.76 16.57 -24.65
C HIS A 360 6.98 18.08 -24.48
N TYR A 361 6.53 18.65 -23.36
CA TYR A 361 6.84 20.05 -23.02
C TYR A 361 8.23 20.14 -22.37
N TYR A 362 9.03 21.09 -22.83
CA TYR A 362 10.36 21.37 -22.29
C TYR A 362 10.50 22.87 -22.05
N ALA A 363 11.30 23.23 -21.05
CA ALA A 363 11.68 24.62 -20.85
C ALA A 363 12.49 25.21 -22.03
N TYR A 364 13.22 24.36 -22.76
CA TYR A 364 14.23 24.78 -23.75
C TYR A 364 15.24 25.77 -23.17
N GLY A 365 15.60 25.55 -21.90
CA GLY A 365 16.45 26.43 -21.13
C GLY A 365 16.89 25.79 -19.81
N PRO A 366 17.82 26.44 -19.08
CA PRO A 366 18.21 26.00 -17.76
C PRO A 366 17.07 26.23 -16.76
N ILE A 367 16.71 25.19 -16.01
CA ILE A 367 15.78 25.28 -14.88
C ILE A 367 16.52 24.93 -13.58
N THR A 368 16.09 25.51 -12.47
CA THR A 368 16.60 25.27 -11.12
C THR A 368 16.07 23.95 -10.55
N LEU A 369 16.70 23.46 -9.47
CA LEU A 369 16.19 22.28 -8.73
C LEU A 369 14.78 22.54 -8.17
N ALA A 370 14.52 23.75 -7.68
CA ALA A 370 13.21 24.16 -7.17
C ALA A 370 12.11 24.05 -8.25
N GLU A 371 12.36 24.58 -9.44
CA GLU A 371 11.43 24.45 -10.58
C GLU A 371 11.30 22.99 -11.03
N ALA A 372 12.41 22.24 -11.11
CA ALA A 372 12.40 20.85 -11.52
C ALA A 372 11.57 19.95 -10.59
N ILE A 373 11.57 20.21 -9.29
CA ILE A 373 10.71 19.51 -8.32
C ILE A 373 9.24 19.93 -8.49
N ALA A 374 8.98 21.24 -8.56
CA ALA A 374 7.62 21.80 -8.66
C ALA A 374 6.87 21.32 -9.92
N LEU A 375 7.58 21.31 -11.05
CA LEU A 375 7.08 20.90 -12.37
C LEU A 375 7.31 19.41 -12.66
N SER A 376 8.08 18.72 -11.82
CA SER A 376 8.39 17.29 -11.96
C SER A 376 9.13 16.93 -13.26
N ASP A 377 10.11 17.73 -13.66
CA ASP A 377 10.85 17.58 -14.92
C ASP A 377 11.64 16.24 -14.98
N ASN A 378 11.48 15.47 -16.07
CA ASN A 378 12.13 14.16 -16.23
C ASN A 378 13.58 14.29 -16.70
N VAL A 379 13.87 15.24 -17.58
CA VAL A 379 15.23 15.46 -18.10
C VAL A 379 16.17 15.89 -16.97
N TYR A 380 15.74 16.81 -16.11
CA TYR A 380 16.49 17.25 -14.94
C TYR A 380 16.79 16.07 -14.00
N ALA A 381 15.79 15.22 -13.73
CA ALA A 381 15.96 14.04 -12.89
C ALA A 381 17.00 13.06 -13.48
N VAL A 382 16.89 12.71 -14.76
CA VAL A 382 17.85 11.79 -15.41
C VAL A 382 19.26 12.39 -15.45
N ARG A 383 19.40 13.68 -15.78
CA ARG A 383 20.70 14.37 -15.73
C ARG A 383 21.30 14.35 -14.33
N THR A 384 20.48 14.59 -13.31
CA THR A 384 20.89 14.51 -11.90
C THR A 384 21.39 13.11 -11.55
N GLY A 385 20.64 12.06 -11.90
CA GLY A 385 21.04 10.67 -11.65
C GLY A 385 22.36 10.28 -12.33
N LEU A 386 22.57 10.74 -13.57
CA LEU A 386 23.81 10.50 -14.29
C LEU A 386 25.00 11.28 -13.72
N GLN A 387 24.79 12.53 -13.29
CA GLN A 387 25.86 13.35 -12.69
C GLN A 387 26.25 12.83 -11.28
N LEU A 388 25.27 12.37 -10.51
CA LEU A 388 25.46 11.81 -9.17
C LEU A 388 26.10 10.41 -9.21
N GLY A 389 25.77 9.63 -10.23
CA GLY A 389 26.00 8.19 -10.31
C GLY A 389 24.84 7.40 -9.71
N ILE A 390 24.35 6.40 -10.45
CA ILE A 390 23.15 5.62 -10.07
C ILE A 390 23.38 4.81 -8.78
N GLU A 391 24.59 4.29 -8.56
CA GLU A 391 24.93 3.56 -7.33
C GLU A 391 24.72 4.40 -6.07
N ARG A 392 25.13 5.67 -6.09
CA ARG A 392 24.94 6.58 -4.96
C ARG A 392 23.46 6.87 -4.71
N PHE A 393 22.65 6.90 -5.77
CA PHE A 393 21.20 7.00 -5.63
C PHE A 393 20.62 5.74 -4.98
N ILE A 394 21.07 4.54 -5.38
CA ILE A 394 20.65 3.28 -4.77
C ILE A 394 21.02 3.24 -3.29
N ASP A 395 22.26 3.60 -2.93
CA ASP A 395 22.70 3.71 -1.53
C ASP A 395 21.79 4.64 -0.72
N THR A 396 21.42 5.78 -1.31
CA THR A 396 20.51 6.73 -0.66
C THR A 396 19.11 6.13 -0.49
N ALA A 397 18.57 5.48 -1.51
CA ALA A 397 17.25 4.84 -1.44
C ALA A 397 17.21 3.73 -0.36
N GLN A 398 18.29 2.97 -0.20
CA GLN A 398 18.39 1.98 0.89
C GLN A 398 18.33 2.62 2.28
N ILE A 399 18.91 3.81 2.46
CA ILE A 399 18.81 4.57 3.72
C ILE A 399 17.35 4.97 4.02
N PHE A 400 16.53 5.21 3.00
CA PHE A 400 15.08 5.46 3.13
C PHE A 400 14.23 4.19 3.35
N GLY A 401 14.84 3.01 3.41
CA GLY A 401 14.14 1.75 3.67
C GLY A 401 13.69 0.98 2.42
N PHE A 402 14.15 1.34 1.21
CA PHE A 402 13.89 0.56 0.00
C PHE A 402 14.86 -0.64 -0.07
N GLU A 403 14.48 -1.76 0.56
CA GLU A 403 15.36 -2.93 0.76
C GLU A 403 15.49 -3.85 -0.47
N LYS A 404 14.51 -3.83 -1.38
CA LYS A 404 14.58 -4.65 -2.60
C LYS A 404 15.71 -4.18 -3.52
N GLU A 405 16.29 -5.13 -4.25
CA GLU A 405 17.34 -4.83 -5.23
C GLU A 405 16.82 -3.86 -6.30
N LEU A 406 17.30 -2.61 -6.22
CA LEU A 406 16.96 -1.56 -7.17
C LEU A 406 17.83 -1.71 -8.42
N PRO A 407 17.25 -1.56 -9.63
CA PRO A 407 18.01 -1.74 -10.86
C PRO A 407 18.98 -0.57 -11.05
N ALA A 408 20.27 -0.88 -11.25
CA ALA A 408 21.33 0.07 -11.56
C ALA A 408 21.25 0.60 -13.00
N VAL A 409 20.14 1.27 -13.33
CA VAL A 409 19.84 1.83 -14.66
C VAL A 409 19.41 3.28 -14.55
N PRO A 410 19.68 4.15 -15.55
CA PRO A 410 19.32 5.56 -15.46
C PRO A 410 17.82 5.85 -15.34
N SER A 411 16.97 4.94 -15.83
CA SER A 411 15.52 5.08 -15.69
C SER A 411 15.06 4.98 -14.23
N LEU A 412 15.90 4.50 -13.30
CA LEU A 412 15.62 4.51 -11.86
C LEU A 412 15.35 5.93 -11.36
N ALA A 413 16.00 6.95 -11.94
CA ALA A 413 15.75 8.36 -11.65
C ALA A 413 14.29 8.80 -11.90
N LEU A 414 13.54 8.03 -12.71
CA LEU A 414 12.13 8.23 -13.00
C LEU A 414 11.21 7.24 -12.26
N GLY A 415 11.74 6.46 -11.32
CA GLY A 415 10.96 5.54 -10.50
C GLY A 415 10.51 4.28 -11.25
N THR A 416 11.39 3.65 -12.03
CA THR A 416 11.10 2.35 -12.68
C THR A 416 11.26 1.12 -11.76
N ALA A 417 11.61 1.32 -10.49
CA ALA A 417 11.61 0.25 -9.49
C ALA A 417 10.18 -0.01 -9.00
N SER A 418 9.89 -1.23 -8.55
CA SER A 418 8.59 -1.54 -7.93
C SER A 418 8.69 -1.44 -6.40
N VAL A 419 7.83 -0.62 -5.80
CA VAL A 419 7.76 -0.36 -4.35
C VAL A 419 6.31 -0.47 -3.87
N THR A 420 6.10 -0.55 -2.55
CA THR A 420 4.77 -0.49 -1.93
C THR A 420 4.40 0.95 -1.55
N LEU A 421 3.11 1.20 -1.32
CA LEU A 421 2.68 2.51 -0.81
C LEU A 421 3.19 2.75 0.61
N GLU A 422 3.24 1.72 1.45
CA GLU A 422 3.80 1.77 2.80
C GLU A 422 5.28 2.23 2.78
N GLU A 423 6.11 1.66 1.89
CA GLU A 423 7.52 2.04 1.74
C GLU A 423 7.66 3.53 1.36
N LEU A 424 6.88 3.99 0.38
CA LEU A 424 6.90 5.40 -0.05
C LEU A 424 6.45 6.36 1.06
N VAL A 425 5.32 6.08 1.70
CA VAL A 425 4.76 6.95 2.75
C VAL A 425 5.71 7.04 3.94
N THR A 426 6.28 5.91 4.36
CA THR A 426 7.25 5.87 5.45
C THR A 426 8.49 6.69 5.11
N ALA A 427 9.03 6.55 3.89
CA ALA A 427 10.19 7.31 3.42
C ALA A 427 9.92 8.83 3.34
N TYR A 428 8.71 9.25 2.96
CA TYR A 428 8.31 10.66 3.00
C TYR A 428 8.13 11.16 4.43
N GLY A 429 7.60 10.34 5.33
CA GLY A 429 7.48 10.65 6.75
C GLY A 429 8.85 10.91 7.41
N MET A 430 9.89 10.18 6.99
CA MET A 430 11.28 10.47 7.42
C MET A 430 11.76 11.86 6.99
N LEU A 431 11.27 12.44 5.89
CA LEU A 431 11.57 13.83 5.55
C LEU A 431 10.83 14.79 6.49
N GLY A 432 9.54 14.52 6.73
CA GLY A 432 8.68 15.35 7.59
C GLY A 432 9.11 15.39 9.06
N ASN A 433 9.64 14.28 9.62
CA ASN A 433 10.11 14.23 11.01
C ASN A 433 11.54 14.75 11.23
N GLY A 434 12.12 15.41 10.22
CA GLY A 434 13.49 15.94 10.29
C GLY A 434 14.58 14.91 10.07
N GLY A 435 14.28 13.74 9.49
CA GLY A 435 15.28 12.75 9.11
C GLY A 435 15.44 11.57 10.04
N LYS A 436 14.50 11.36 10.96
CA LYS A 436 14.52 10.24 11.89
C LYS A 436 13.88 9.01 11.28
N GLU A 437 14.35 7.85 11.71
CA GLU A 437 13.72 6.55 11.43
C GLU A 437 12.24 6.59 11.83
N LEU A 438 11.38 6.07 10.96
CA LEU A 438 9.94 6.02 11.17
C LEU A 438 9.50 4.55 11.07
N GLU A 439 9.13 3.95 12.19
CA GLU A 439 8.56 2.61 12.24
C GLU A 439 7.04 2.75 12.36
N THR A 440 6.30 2.25 11.36
CA THR A 440 4.84 2.30 11.37
C THR A 440 4.25 1.17 12.20
N TYR A 441 3.20 1.45 12.95
CA TYR A 441 2.50 0.44 13.75
C TYR A 441 1.01 0.73 13.90
N THR A 442 0.26 -0.33 14.16
CA THR A 442 -1.19 -0.32 14.40
C THR A 442 -1.57 -0.64 15.84
N ILE A 443 -0.70 -1.32 16.61
CA ILE A 443 -1.00 -1.75 17.99
C ILE A 443 -0.33 -0.85 19.04
N ARG A 444 -1.14 -0.22 19.89
CA ARG A 444 -0.69 0.50 21.11
C ARG A 444 -0.60 -0.42 22.31
N LYS A 445 -1.61 -1.26 22.54
CA LYS A 445 -1.70 -2.11 23.74
C LYS A 445 -2.51 -3.38 23.44
N ILE A 446 -2.13 -4.49 24.07
CA ILE A 446 -2.86 -5.77 24.02
C ILE A 446 -3.13 -6.23 25.45
N THR A 447 -4.38 -6.58 25.74
CA THR A 447 -4.77 -7.23 27.00
C THR A 447 -5.36 -8.62 26.75
N ASP A 448 -5.27 -9.50 27.75
CA ASP A 448 -6.00 -10.76 27.77
C ASP A 448 -7.46 -10.56 28.23
N LYS A 449 -8.26 -11.62 28.16
CA LYS A 449 -9.66 -11.65 28.64
C LYS A 449 -9.87 -11.29 30.12
N ASN A 450 -8.81 -11.31 30.94
CA ASN A 450 -8.88 -10.95 32.35
C ASN A 450 -8.44 -9.49 32.59
N GLY A 451 -8.11 -8.75 31.53
CA GLY A 451 -7.59 -7.38 31.59
C GLY A 451 -6.10 -7.31 31.93
N GLN A 452 -5.36 -8.43 31.89
CA GLN A 452 -3.91 -8.41 32.05
C GLN A 452 -3.26 -7.82 30.80
N VAL A 453 -2.45 -6.77 30.97
CA VAL A 453 -1.66 -6.19 29.88
C VAL A 453 -0.57 -7.18 29.46
N LEU A 454 -0.65 -7.65 28.21
CA LEU A 454 0.33 -8.53 27.58
C LEU A 454 1.38 -7.74 26.83
N TYR A 455 0.98 -6.62 26.25
CA TYR A 455 1.86 -5.71 25.51
C TYR A 455 1.38 -4.27 25.65
N GLU A 456 2.33 -3.35 25.74
CA GLU A 456 2.10 -1.91 25.65
C GLU A 456 3.31 -1.28 24.97
N ARG A 457 3.07 -0.57 23.86
CA ARG A 457 4.13 0.03 23.05
C ARG A 457 4.77 1.16 23.84
N LYS A 458 6.10 1.17 23.86
CA LYS A 458 6.87 2.26 24.47
C LYS A 458 7.11 3.33 23.42
N SER A 459 6.89 4.59 23.80
CA SER A 459 7.30 5.72 22.96
C SER A 459 8.81 5.66 22.72
N SER A 460 9.20 5.71 21.46
CA SER A 460 10.60 5.80 21.04
C SER A 460 10.76 6.93 20.05
N ASN A 461 11.72 7.81 20.30
CA ASN A 461 12.18 8.73 19.28
C ASN A 461 13.07 7.94 18.32
N GLY A 462 12.68 7.87 17.05
CA GLY A 462 13.47 7.25 16.00
C GLY A 462 14.90 7.79 15.97
N ARG A 463 15.86 6.93 15.60
CA ARG A 463 17.26 7.33 15.44
C ARG A 463 17.36 8.35 14.30
N GLN A 464 18.27 9.33 14.41
CA GLN A 464 18.59 10.20 13.28
C GLN A 464 19.28 9.38 12.19
N VAL A 465 18.67 9.31 11.01
CA VAL A 465 19.16 8.52 9.86
C VAL A 465 19.61 9.44 8.73
N LEU A 466 18.80 10.46 8.42
CA LEU A 466 19.06 11.45 7.38
C LEU A 466 19.69 12.71 8.00
N ASN A 467 20.45 13.47 7.21
CA ASN A 467 20.85 14.82 7.54
C ASN A 467 19.62 15.75 7.70
N GLU A 468 19.44 16.29 8.90
CA GLU A 468 18.28 17.14 9.26
C GLU A 468 18.16 18.41 8.40
N GLN A 469 19.27 19.08 8.08
CA GLN A 469 19.28 20.28 7.23
C GLN A 469 18.83 19.95 5.81
N THR A 470 19.30 18.83 5.26
CA THR A 470 18.91 18.40 3.91
C THR A 470 17.47 17.93 3.85
N SER A 471 17.00 17.20 4.87
CA SER A 471 15.59 16.82 4.99
C SER A 471 14.72 18.07 4.96
N PHE A 472 15.03 19.07 5.79
CA PHE A 472 14.28 20.33 5.81
C PHE A 472 14.33 21.09 4.47
N ILE A 473 15.50 21.24 3.84
CA ILE A 473 15.61 21.92 2.55
C ILE A 473 14.79 21.20 1.48
N LEU A 474 14.86 19.87 1.43
CA LEU A 474 14.06 19.08 0.50
C LEU A 474 12.56 19.22 0.80
N THR A 475 12.16 19.22 2.08
CA THR A 475 10.77 19.49 2.49
C THR A 475 10.29 20.83 1.96
N GLN A 476 11.09 21.90 2.08
CA GLN A 476 10.75 23.22 1.53
C GLN A 476 10.68 23.23 0.00
N LEU A 477 11.52 22.45 -0.69
CA LEU A 477 11.39 22.29 -2.15
C LEU A 477 10.12 21.53 -2.53
N LEU A 478 9.69 20.57 -1.71
CA LEU A 478 8.47 19.78 -1.91
C LEU A 478 7.19 20.57 -1.60
N THR A 479 7.25 21.71 -0.91
CA THR A 479 6.09 22.62 -0.86
C THR A 479 5.89 23.33 -2.21
N GLY A 480 6.94 23.38 -3.04
CA GLY A 480 6.94 24.04 -4.35
C GLY A 480 5.94 23.46 -5.35
N ILE A 481 5.49 22.21 -5.18
CA ILE A 481 4.45 21.64 -6.05
C ILE A 481 3.10 22.36 -5.93
N PHE A 482 2.90 23.16 -4.88
CA PHE A 482 1.70 23.95 -4.63
C PHE A 482 1.91 25.46 -4.81
N GLU A 483 3.13 25.92 -5.13
CA GLU A 483 3.50 27.34 -5.20
C GLU A 483 3.33 27.87 -6.63
N PRO A 484 2.30 28.70 -6.92
CA PRO A 484 2.06 29.19 -8.28
C PRO A 484 3.17 30.08 -8.83
N LYS A 485 4.01 30.70 -7.97
CA LYS A 485 5.19 31.45 -8.43
C LYS A 485 6.24 30.58 -9.10
N LEU A 486 6.22 29.27 -8.87
CA LEU A 486 7.09 28.30 -9.56
C LEU A 486 6.46 27.73 -10.84
N ASN A 487 5.35 28.30 -11.31
CA ASN A 487 4.87 28.03 -12.65
C ASN A 487 5.96 28.42 -13.67
N GLY A 488 6.21 27.53 -14.63
CA GLY A 488 7.17 27.78 -15.69
C GLY A 488 6.55 27.49 -17.05
N TYR A 489 7.19 26.64 -17.84
CA TYR A 489 6.65 26.14 -19.10
C TYR A 489 5.41 25.22 -18.93
N MET A 490 5.09 24.85 -17.69
CA MET A 490 3.85 24.18 -17.29
C MET A 490 3.45 24.63 -15.87
N PRO A 491 2.18 24.46 -15.46
CA PRO A 491 1.76 24.69 -14.08
C PRO A 491 2.42 23.69 -13.10
N VAL A 492 2.59 24.11 -11.86
CA VAL A 492 3.04 23.21 -10.78
C VAL A 492 2.11 22.00 -10.59
N THR A 493 2.69 20.86 -10.25
CA THR A 493 1.98 19.57 -10.29
C THR A 493 0.82 19.42 -9.29
N GLY A 494 0.81 20.21 -8.22
CA GLY A 494 -0.27 20.27 -7.22
C GLY A 494 -1.36 21.29 -7.53
N SER A 495 -1.23 22.09 -8.60
CA SER A 495 -2.22 23.10 -9.00
C SER A 495 -3.67 22.59 -9.09
N PRO A 496 -3.96 21.37 -9.62
CA PRO A 496 -5.34 20.87 -9.72
C PRO A 496 -6.09 20.77 -8.38
N ILE A 497 -5.37 20.61 -7.27
CA ILE A 497 -5.97 20.43 -5.93
C ILE A 497 -5.71 21.62 -4.99
N SER A 498 -4.99 22.66 -5.43
CA SER A 498 -4.57 23.76 -4.54
C SER A 498 -5.74 24.49 -3.89
N HIS A 499 -6.87 24.57 -4.58
CA HIS A 499 -8.10 25.20 -4.09
C HIS A 499 -8.80 24.42 -2.96
N HIS A 500 -8.42 23.16 -2.74
CA HIS A 500 -8.89 22.36 -1.61
C HIS A 500 -8.02 22.50 -0.36
N LEU A 501 -6.79 23.01 -0.49
CA LEU A 501 -5.80 22.99 0.59
C LEU A 501 -5.92 24.27 1.43
N THR A 502 -6.08 24.12 2.74
CA THR A 502 -6.21 25.27 3.66
C THR A 502 -4.90 25.63 4.35
N ARG A 503 -3.87 24.79 4.21
CA ARG A 503 -2.58 24.93 4.87
C ARG A 503 -1.42 24.51 3.96
N LEU A 504 -0.21 24.79 4.41
CA LEU A 504 1.01 24.42 3.70
C LEU A 504 1.28 22.92 3.86
N TYR A 505 1.47 22.24 2.73
CA TYR A 505 1.91 20.85 2.69
C TYR A 505 3.16 20.73 1.83
N ALA A 506 3.99 19.75 2.12
CA ALA A 506 5.03 19.26 1.22
C ALA A 506 4.51 18.01 0.51
N GLY A 507 4.86 17.80 -0.74
CA GLY A 507 4.45 16.57 -1.41
C GLY A 507 5.00 16.37 -2.80
N LYS A 508 4.57 15.28 -3.43
CA LYS A 508 4.95 14.94 -4.79
C LYS A 508 3.87 14.06 -5.43
N SER A 509 3.53 14.39 -6.67
CA SER A 509 2.76 13.50 -7.53
C SER A 509 3.66 12.54 -8.33
N GLY A 510 3.16 11.34 -8.57
CA GLY A 510 3.76 10.34 -9.45
C GLY A 510 2.73 9.84 -10.45
N THR A 511 3.15 9.60 -11.69
CA THR A 511 2.29 9.06 -12.74
C THR A 511 3.12 8.15 -13.63
N THR A 512 2.57 6.98 -13.94
CA THR A 512 3.02 6.07 -15.00
C THR A 512 1.85 5.86 -15.97
N GLU A 513 2.00 4.99 -16.98
CA GLU A 513 0.85 4.62 -17.82
C GLU A 513 -0.22 3.84 -17.05
N ALA A 514 0.12 3.16 -15.95
CA ALA A 514 -0.77 2.27 -15.22
C ALA A 514 -1.09 2.70 -13.77
N ASP A 515 -0.33 3.66 -13.23
CA ASP A 515 -0.40 4.04 -11.81
C ASP A 515 -0.41 5.56 -11.62
N ASN A 516 -1.25 6.03 -10.69
CA ASN A 516 -1.22 7.40 -10.19
C ASN A 516 -0.94 7.43 -8.70
N TRP A 517 -0.16 8.43 -8.29
CA TRP A 517 0.30 8.60 -6.93
C TRP A 517 0.19 10.04 -6.48
N MET A 518 -0.21 10.24 -5.23
CA MET A 518 -0.02 11.47 -4.49
C MET A 518 0.50 11.13 -3.10
N ILE A 519 1.71 11.56 -2.77
CA ILE A 519 2.27 11.43 -1.42
C ILE A 519 2.58 12.84 -0.93
N GLY A 520 2.15 13.17 0.27
CA GLY A 520 2.44 14.46 0.87
C GLY A 520 2.23 14.44 2.37
N TYR A 521 2.75 15.48 3.01
CA TYR A 521 2.85 15.57 4.45
C TYR A 521 2.79 17.01 4.94
N SER A 522 2.30 17.15 6.17
CA SER A 522 2.48 18.30 7.05
C SER A 522 3.60 18.00 8.06
N PRO A 523 3.86 18.86 9.06
CA PRO A 523 4.76 18.50 10.15
C PRO A 523 4.27 17.33 11.02
N SER A 524 2.96 17.06 11.05
CA SER A 524 2.34 16.05 11.93
C SER A 524 1.90 14.77 11.21
N VAL A 525 1.41 14.85 9.96
CA VAL A 525 0.81 13.71 9.25
C VAL A 525 1.41 13.55 7.86
N VAL A 526 1.73 12.31 7.48
CA VAL A 526 2.06 11.92 6.10
C VAL A 526 0.97 11.01 5.56
N THR A 527 0.44 11.32 4.38
CA THR A 527 -0.52 10.48 3.68
C THR A 527 -0.04 10.20 2.26
N GLY A 528 -0.19 8.96 1.83
CA GLY A 528 -0.05 8.55 0.44
C GLY A 528 -1.33 7.95 -0.10
N VAL A 529 -1.59 8.22 -1.37
CA VAL A 529 -2.68 7.62 -2.15
C VAL A 529 -2.12 7.07 -3.44
N TRP A 530 -2.52 5.84 -3.76
CA TRP A 530 -2.30 5.19 -5.05
C TRP A 530 -3.63 4.88 -5.72
N THR A 531 -3.71 5.02 -7.05
CA THR A 531 -4.81 4.47 -7.85
C THR A 531 -4.30 3.77 -9.11
N GLY A 532 -4.94 2.66 -9.49
CA GLY A 532 -4.56 1.87 -10.67
C GLY A 532 -5.37 0.58 -10.82
N TYR A 533 -5.16 -0.14 -11.92
CA TYR A 533 -5.81 -1.44 -12.17
C TYR A 533 -4.92 -2.60 -11.73
N ASP A 534 -5.50 -3.63 -11.12
CA ASP A 534 -4.77 -4.82 -10.63
C ASP A 534 -4.03 -5.60 -11.72
N ASP A 535 -4.54 -5.61 -12.95
CA ASP A 535 -3.91 -6.25 -14.10
C ASP A 535 -2.87 -5.37 -14.80
N HIS A 536 -2.55 -4.20 -14.23
CA HIS A 536 -1.56 -3.24 -14.74
C HIS A 536 -1.90 -2.67 -16.13
N ARG A 537 -3.17 -2.71 -16.55
CA ARG A 537 -3.60 -2.06 -17.78
C ARG A 537 -3.40 -0.54 -17.71
N VAL A 538 -3.22 0.07 -18.88
CA VAL A 538 -3.03 1.52 -19.02
C VAL A 538 -4.29 2.30 -18.63
N ILE A 539 -4.12 3.36 -17.86
CA ILE A 539 -5.17 4.33 -17.51
C ILE A 539 -5.36 5.26 -18.70
N THR A 540 -6.51 5.14 -19.37
CA THR A 540 -6.83 5.92 -20.58
C THR A 540 -7.80 7.07 -20.32
N ALA A 541 -8.60 6.99 -19.26
CA ALA A 541 -9.53 8.03 -18.89
C ALA A 541 -8.79 9.15 -18.15
N VAL A 542 -8.84 10.37 -18.69
CA VAL A 542 -8.18 11.55 -18.09
C VAL A 542 -8.64 11.79 -16.66
N GLN A 543 -9.93 11.56 -16.36
CA GLN A 543 -10.47 11.75 -15.01
C GLN A 543 -9.84 10.78 -13.98
N GLU A 544 -9.53 9.54 -14.36
CA GLU A 544 -8.91 8.56 -13.47
C GLU A 544 -7.49 8.98 -13.02
N THR A 545 -6.85 9.87 -13.78
CA THR A 545 -5.52 10.40 -13.44
C THR A 545 -5.52 11.42 -12.30
N THR A 546 -6.68 11.98 -11.94
CA THR A 546 -6.79 12.99 -10.87
C THR A 546 -7.18 12.42 -9.52
N TYR A 547 -7.78 11.21 -9.49
CA TYR A 547 -8.36 10.61 -8.28
C TYR A 547 -7.41 10.55 -7.09
N ALA A 548 -6.17 10.11 -7.29
CA ALA A 548 -5.19 10.02 -6.20
C ALA A 548 -4.94 11.38 -5.51
N LYS A 549 -4.89 12.46 -6.29
CA LYS A 549 -4.68 13.83 -5.76
C LYS A 549 -5.90 14.33 -5.00
N GLU A 550 -7.10 14.12 -5.55
CA GLU A 550 -8.35 14.58 -4.93
C GLU A 550 -8.64 13.85 -3.61
N ILE A 551 -8.43 12.52 -3.58
CA ILE A 551 -8.55 11.72 -2.35
C ILE A 551 -7.55 12.22 -1.32
N TRP A 552 -6.28 12.39 -1.71
CA TRP A 552 -5.23 12.86 -0.81
C TRP A 552 -5.57 14.22 -0.19
N ALA A 553 -6.06 15.19 -0.98
CA ALA A 553 -6.41 16.51 -0.48
C ALA A 553 -7.51 16.45 0.58
N ARG A 554 -8.59 15.68 0.33
CA ARG A 554 -9.69 15.54 1.29
C ARG A 554 -9.27 14.86 2.58
N VAL A 555 -8.45 13.81 2.48
CA VAL A 555 -7.95 13.07 3.65
C VAL A 555 -7.00 13.94 4.48
N MET A 556 -6.06 14.65 3.85
CA MET A 556 -5.15 15.54 4.56
C MET A 556 -5.87 16.70 5.24
N GLU A 557 -6.84 17.33 4.57
CA GLU A 557 -7.62 18.41 5.19
C GLU A 557 -8.42 17.92 6.40
N LYS A 558 -9.01 16.72 6.31
CA LYS A 558 -9.74 16.12 7.43
C LYS A 558 -8.83 15.73 8.59
N ALA A 559 -7.66 15.17 8.29
CA ALA A 559 -6.68 14.79 9.31
C ALA A 559 -6.20 15.97 10.16
N HIS A 560 -6.34 17.20 9.67
CA HIS A 560 -6.00 18.42 10.41
C HIS A 560 -7.23 19.26 10.80
N GLU A 561 -8.44 18.69 10.75
CA GLU A 561 -9.64 19.41 11.12
C GLU A 561 -9.59 19.80 12.61
N GLY A 562 -9.72 21.10 12.90
CA GLY A 562 -9.61 21.63 14.26
C GLY A 562 -8.18 21.84 14.75
N GLU A 563 -7.15 21.44 13.99
CA GLU A 563 -5.75 21.66 14.34
C GLU A 563 -5.25 23.03 13.87
N GLN A 564 -4.33 23.63 14.65
CA GLN A 564 -3.66 24.85 14.25
C GLN A 564 -2.74 24.60 13.04
N GLN A 565 -2.48 25.64 12.24
CA GLN A 565 -1.52 25.53 11.16
C GLN A 565 -0.11 25.48 11.73
N GLU A 566 0.63 24.45 11.32
CA GLU A 566 2.00 24.23 11.74
C GLU A 566 2.97 24.63 10.61
N ASN A 567 4.14 25.12 11.01
CA ASN A 567 5.25 25.34 10.08
C ASN A 567 6.29 24.23 10.29
N PHE A 568 6.95 23.81 9.21
CA PHE A 568 8.08 22.92 9.32
C PHE A 568 9.21 23.58 10.16
N PRO A 569 9.73 22.89 11.20
CA PRO A 569 10.74 23.47 12.07
C PRO A 569 12.06 23.64 11.32
N ILE A 570 12.62 24.86 11.36
CA ILE A 570 13.89 25.20 10.72
C ILE A 570 15.04 24.68 11.60
N PRO A 571 15.88 23.75 11.13
CA PRO A 571 16.99 23.23 11.93
C PRO A 571 18.18 24.20 11.95
N ASP A 572 19.05 24.02 12.95
CA ASP A 572 20.28 24.79 13.07
C ASP A 572 21.16 24.66 11.82
N GLY A 573 21.72 25.78 11.37
CA GLY A 573 22.59 25.83 10.20
C GLY A 573 21.87 25.93 8.86
N VAL A 574 20.55 26.10 8.85
CA VAL A 574 19.78 26.50 7.66
C VAL A 574 19.49 28.00 7.68
N VAL A 575 19.56 28.65 6.51
CA VAL A 575 19.23 30.07 6.33
C VAL A 575 18.17 30.24 5.25
N GLY A 576 17.16 31.07 5.53
CA GLY A 576 16.14 31.48 4.56
C GLY A 576 16.54 32.79 3.87
N VAL A 577 16.47 32.82 2.55
CA VAL A 577 16.83 33.97 1.72
C VAL A 577 15.73 34.22 0.69
N PRO A 578 15.22 35.46 0.54
CA PRO A 578 14.32 35.77 -0.55
C PRO A 578 15.12 35.79 -1.85
N ILE A 579 14.73 34.96 -2.81
CA ILE A 579 15.40 34.81 -4.10
C ILE A 579 14.53 35.39 -5.20
N ASP A 580 15.13 36.20 -6.07
CA ASP A 580 14.51 36.66 -7.31
C ASP A 580 14.49 35.49 -8.30
N LEU A 581 13.30 35.09 -8.75
CA LEU A 581 13.11 33.85 -9.52
C LEU A 581 13.72 33.92 -10.92
N GLU A 582 13.86 35.12 -11.49
CA GLU A 582 14.45 35.32 -12.82
C GLU A 582 15.97 35.16 -12.79
N THR A 583 16.63 35.85 -11.86
CA THR A 583 18.10 35.89 -11.79
C THR A 583 18.68 34.73 -10.96
N GLY A 584 17.96 34.27 -9.94
CA GLY A 584 18.49 33.36 -8.92
C GLY A 584 19.38 34.05 -7.88
N LEU A 585 19.38 35.38 -7.84
CA LEU A 585 20.13 36.19 -6.87
C LEU A 585 19.25 36.58 -5.68
N ARG A 586 19.84 37.16 -4.62
CA ARG A 586 19.07 37.66 -3.48
C ARG A 586 18.14 38.78 -3.94
N ALA A 587 16.84 38.62 -3.68
CA ALA A 587 15.82 39.60 -4.00
C ALA A 587 16.03 40.90 -3.20
N THR A 588 15.86 42.04 -3.88
CA THR A 588 15.72 43.36 -3.26
C THR A 588 14.30 43.90 -3.54
N PRO A 589 13.85 44.97 -2.87
CA PRO A 589 12.56 45.60 -3.16
C PRO A 589 12.39 46.11 -4.61
N TYR A 590 13.46 46.14 -5.40
CA TYR A 590 13.48 46.60 -6.79
C TYR A 590 13.44 45.47 -7.82
N CYS A 591 13.41 44.22 -7.37
CA CYS A 591 13.40 43.05 -8.24
C CYS A 591 11.98 42.53 -8.45
N GLY A 592 11.84 41.54 -9.35
CA GLY A 592 10.54 41.00 -9.73
C GLY A 592 9.94 40.08 -8.66
N GLU A 593 9.30 39.01 -9.09
CA GLU A 593 8.74 38.04 -8.18
C GLU A 593 9.84 37.35 -7.36
N SER A 594 9.64 37.30 -6.05
CA SER A 594 10.55 36.62 -5.13
C SER A 594 9.88 35.50 -4.34
N LEU A 595 10.69 34.51 -4.01
CA LEU A 595 10.32 33.35 -3.20
C LEU A 595 11.35 33.13 -2.09
N MET A 596 10.88 32.84 -0.88
CA MET A 596 11.78 32.47 0.22
C MET A 596 12.32 31.06 -0.06
N MET A 597 13.64 30.93 -0.19
CA MET A 597 14.32 29.65 -0.37
C MET A 597 15.31 29.40 0.76
N TYR A 598 15.53 28.13 1.08
CA TYR A 598 16.35 27.72 2.22
C TYR A 598 17.61 27.01 1.78
N PHE A 599 18.72 27.35 2.43
CA PHE A 599 20.06 26.87 2.08
C PHE A 599 20.79 26.39 3.32
N LYS A 600 21.73 25.45 3.16
CA LYS A 600 22.75 25.20 4.18
C LYS A 600 23.57 26.49 4.30
N LYS A 601 23.86 26.91 5.53
CA LYS A 601 24.61 28.15 5.78
C LYS A 601 25.95 28.13 5.04
N GLY A 602 26.19 29.16 4.23
CA GLY A 602 27.38 29.29 3.38
C GLY A 602 27.19 28.80 1.94
N THR A 603 26.03 28.23 1.59
CA THR A 603 25.70 27.83 0.20
C THR A 603 24.67 28.74 -0.45
N GLU A 604 24.11 29.70 0.29
CA GLU A 604 23.18 30.69 -0.27
C GLU A 604 23.89 31.65 -1.24
N PRO A 605 23.18 32.20 -2.25
CA PRO A 605 23.72 33.27 -3.09
C PRO A 605 24.22 34.43 -2.24
N VAL A 606 25.30 35.10 -2.65
CA VAL A 606 25.87 36.25 -1.95
C VAL A 606 25.50 37.58 -2.60
N ASP A 607 25.31 37.56 -3.92
CA ASP A 607 24.99 38.73 -4.72
C ASP A 607 23.49 39.03 -4.72
N TYR A 608 23.17 40.30 -4.94
CA TYR A 608 21.82 40.82 -4.99
C TYR A 608 21.41 41.08 -6.43
N CYS A 609 20.13 40.90 -6.75
CA CYS A 609 19.59 41.33 -8.03
C CYS A 609 19.69 42.87 -8.14
N GLU A 610 20.10 43.33 -9.32
CA GLU A 610 20.16 44.75 -9.66
C GLU A 610 18.81 45.21 -10.24
N PRO A 611 18.44 46.49 -10.05
CA PRO A 611 17.20 47.02 -10.63
C PRO A 611 17.22 46.88 -12.15
N THR A 612 16.16 46.32 -12.72
CA THR A 612 15.86 46.43 -14.15
C THR A 612 15.51 47.89 -14.45
N ILE A 613 16.53 48.72 -14.68
CA ILE A 613 16.33 50.02 -15.31
C ILE A 613 15.90 49.73 -16.74
N ALA A 614 14.59 49.71 -17.00
CA ALA A 614 14.09 49.80 -18.36
C ALA A 614 14.75 51.04 -18.98
N PRO A 615 15.38 50.95 -20.17
CA PRO A 615 15.89 52.15 -20.81
C PRO A 615 14.72 53.12 -20.94
N GLU A 616 14.91 54.35 -20.43
CA GLU A 616 13.98 55.45 -20.69
C GLU A 616 13.67 55.42 -22.19
N GLN A 617 12.41 55.19 -22.54
CA GLN A 617 11.97 55.59 -23.86
C GLN A 617 12.26 57.09 -23.91
N GLU A 618 13.28 57.48 -24.68
CA GLU A 618 13.34 58.84 -25.18
C GLU A 618 12.02 59.06 -25.91
N ASP A 619 11.10 59.74 -25.22
CA ASP A 619 9.93 60.36 -25.83
C ASP A 619 10.49 61.32 -26.89
N ASN A 620 10.62 60.82 -28.12
CA ASN A 620 10.80 61.63 -29.30
C ASN A 620 9.49 62.37 -29.59
N ASP A 621 9.15 63.31 -28.69
CA ASP A 621 8.01 64.23 -28.81
C ASP A 621 8.28 65.35 -29.83
N ASP A 622 9.44 65.31 -30.49
CA ASP A 622 9.82 66.17 -31.62
C ASP A 622 8.92 65.98 -32.86
N GLY A 623 8.18 64.86 -32.94
CA GLY A 623 7.26 64.59 -34.06
C GLY A 623 5.92 65.31 -33.94
N PHE A 624 5.39 65.47 -32.72
CA PHE A 624 4.06 66.03 -32.49
C PHE A 624 4.09 67.57 -32.54
N PHE A 625 5.08 68.19 -31.88
CA PHE A 625 5.24 69.65 -31.89
C PHE A 625 5.53 70.23 -33.28
N LYS A 626 6.31 69.52 -34.11
CA LYS A 626 6.66 69.97 -35.46
C LYS A 626 5.48 69.93 -36.44
N LYS A 627 4.58 68.94 -36.28
CA LYS A 627 3.32 68.84 -37.05
C LYS A 627 2.30 69.90 -36.61
N TRP A 628 2.24 70.21 -35.32
CA TRP A 628 1.36 71.26 -34.79
C TRP A 628 1.81 72.67 -35.21
N PHE A 629 3.12 72.93 -35.29
CA PHE A 629 3.66 74.23 -35.71
C PHE A 629 3.45 74.54 -37.20
N GLN A 630 3.48 73.53 -38.08
CA GLN A 630 3.23 73.71 -39.52
C GLN A 630 1.75 73.98 -39.85
N LEU A 631 0.81 73.54 -39.01
CA LEU A 631 -0.63 73.75 -39.19
C LEU A 631 -1.12 75.14 -38.75
N LEU A 632 -0.31 75.89 -38.00
CA LEU A 632 -0.66 77.21 -37.47
C LEU A 632 -0.11 78.38 -38.29
N PHE A 633 0.79 78.13 -39.25
CA PHE A 633 1.51 79.19 -39.98
C PHE A 633 1.60 78.99 -41.51
N GLU A 634 0.68 78.24 -42.13
CA GLU A 634 0.40 78.31 -43.58
C GLU A 634 -0.98 78.88 -43.88
#